data_AF-A0A016VP98-F1
#
_entry.id   AF-A0A016VP98-F1
#
_cell.length_a   1.000
_cell.length_b   1.000
_cell.length_c   1.000
_cell.angle_alpha   90.00
_cell.angle_beta   90.00
_cell.angle_gamma   90.00
#
_symmetry.space_group_name_H-M   'P 1'
#
loop_
_entity.id
_entity.type
_entity.pdbx_description
1 polymer ?
#
loop_
_entity_poly.entity_id
_entity_poly.type
_entity_poly.pdbx_seq_one_letter_code
_entity_poly.pdbx_strand_id
1 'polypeptide(L)'
;MIVGGAILAGIFSLNHSAPELSPLLNTTSAHAGHAYRQFSDMEIRMMYGAFTAVTLCANLIFALAPSREIPDCIEGKHNKLRRTFKEELDMVLAAFVNKRMIALSPLFLHLGFYTSFWVCVYPTTLVFTKSLSNHIYLPAFYSLTVGTGEVVMGIIISTLSKRIKDFGLKPTMFCGFGLTSVILAVMVAAVPKSATVGLTDEPAWLVQPSVVLSVFTAFLIGLADSCVNNVRTVICALALPDHRAQAFAISKFYQAFAGTILMFLSPYLSIYHYSALLFFTLCLSTSCFVHVAGRTKRMERESIRQYLDAKDVLPEKY
;
A
#
# COMPACT_ATOMS: atom_id res chain seq x y z
N MET A 1 -3.62 -3.82 8.87
CA MET A 1 -4.66 -4.63 8.20
C MET A 1 -5.13 -5.80 9.07
N ILE A 2 -4.25 -6.68 9.56
CA ILE A 2 -4.64 -7.86 10.37
C ILE A 2 -5.53 -7.52 11.58
N VAL A 3 -5.11 -6.58 12.44
CA VAL A 3 -5.88 -6.20 13.64
C VAL A 3 -7.27 -5.66 13.26
N GLY A 4 -7.35 -4.82 12.22
CA GLY A 4 -8.63 -4.26 11.76
C GLY A 4 -9.57 -5.31 11.20
N GLY A 5 -9.04 -6.25 10.41
CA GLY A 5 -9.82 -7.39 9.91
C GLY A 5 -10.33 -8.31 11.02
N ALA A 6 -9.53 -8.55 12.07
CA ALA A 6 -9.94 -9.36 13.22
C ALA A 6 -11.06 -8.68 14.03
N ILE A 7 -10.98 -7.35 14.22
CA ILE A 7 -12.03 -6.56 14.87
C ILE A 7 -13.33 -6.64 14.07
N LEU A 8 -13.27 -6.45 12.75
CA LEU A 8 -14.46 -6.55 11.89
C LEU A 8 -15.10 -7.94 11.95
N ALA A 9 -14.28 -9.00 11.89
CA ALA A 9 -14.77 -10.37 12.00
C ALA A 9 -15.44 -10.64 13.36
N GLY A 10 -14.85 -10.14 14.46
CA GLY A 10 -15.42 -10.26 15.80
C GLY A 10 -16.77 -9.55 15.94
N ILE A 11 -16.88 -8.31 15.45
CA ILE A 11 -18.13 -7.54 15.52
C ILE A 11 -19.24 -8.22 14.72
N PHE A 12 -18.93 -8.68 13.51
CA PHE A 12 -19.92 -9.37 12.67
C PHE A 12 -20.35 -10.71 13.28
N SER A 13 -19.45 -11.43 13.96
CA SER A 13 -19.79 -12.68 14.66
C SER A 13 -20.69 -12.48 15.88
N LEU A 14 -20.56 -11.36 16.58
CA LEU A 14 -21.36 -11.05 17.77
C LEU A 14 -22.78 -10.58 17.40
N ASN A 15 -22.97 -10.01 16.21
CA ASN A 15 -24.25 -9.44 15.77
C ASN A 15 -25.13 -10.43 14.97
N HIS A 16 -24.91 -11.74 15.09
CA HIS A 16 -25.68 -12.77 14.37
C HIS A 16 -27.18 -12.87 14.80
N SER A 17 -27.64 -12.01 15.70
CA SER A 17 -29.04 -11.95 16.11
C SER A 17 -29.86 -11.03 15.18
N ALA A 18 -30.35 -11.63 14.07
CA ALA A 18 -31.49 -11.25 13.21
C ALA A 18 -31.30 -10.31 11.99
N PRO A 19 -32.07 -10.52 10.89
CA PRO A 19 -33.18 -11.47 10.75
C PRO A 19 -32.90 -12.67 9.83
N GLU A 20 -33.47 -13.80 10.25
CA GLU A 20 -33.82 -14.92 9.39
C GLU A 20 -34.69 -14.45 8.22
N LEU A 21 -34.51 -15.12 7.08
CA LEU A 21 -35.38 -15.01 5.91
C LEU A 21 -36.79 -15.50 6.31
N SER A 22 -37.69 -14.59 6.68
CA SER A 22 -39.10 -14.92 6.91
C SER A 22 -39.72 -15.48 5.63
N PRO A 23 -40.35 -16.68 5.65
CA PRO A 23 -40.94 -17.25 4.46
C PRO A 23 -42.21 -16.49 4.08
N LEU A 24 -42.25 -16.08 2.80
CA LEU A 24 -43.40 -15.78 1.95
C LEU A 24 -44.78 -15.76 2.65
N LEU A 25 -45.33 -14.55 2.87
CA LEU A 25 -46.77 -14.37 3.04
C LEU A 25 -47.24 -13.06 2.39
N ASN A 26 -47.77 -13.23 1.18
CA ASN A 26 -48.86 -12.49 0.56
C ASN A 26 -48.94 -10.98 0.84
N THR A 27 -48.32 -10.17 -0.02
CA THR A 27 -48.86 -8.84 -0.34
C THR A 27 -48.43 -8.43 -1.74
N THR A 28 -49.40 -8.38 -2.65
CA THR A 28 -49.31 -7.75 -3.96
C THR A 28 -49.18 -6.24 -3.78
N SER A 29 -47.98 -5.69 -3.94
CA SER A 29 -47.75 -4.31 -4.42
C SER A 29 -46.28 -4.12 -4.72
N ALA A 30 -46.02 -3.51 -5.88
CA ALA A 30 -44.70 -3.33 -6.45
C ALA A 30 -43.79 -2.46 -5.57
N HIS A 31 -42.84 -3.10 -4.88
CA HIS A 31 -41.50 -2.57 -4.60
C HIS A 31 -40.58 -3.77 -4.33
N ALA A 32 -39.69 -4.07 -5.28
CA ALA A 32 -38.59 -5.00 -5.09
C ALA A 32 -37.59 -4.38 -4.08
N GLY A 33 -37.92 -4.45 -2.80
CA GLY A 33 -37.19 -3.83 -1.70
C GLY A 33 -35.98 -4.68 -1.26
N HIS A 34 -34.79 -4.11 -1.45
CA HIS A 34 -33.50 -4.40 -0.80
C HIS A 34 -32.91 -5.82 -0.89
N ALA A 35 -32.18 -6.10 -1.97
CA ALA A 35 -31.22 -7.22 -2.10
C ALA A 35 -29.78 -6.85 -1.67
N TYR A 36 -29.61 -5.90 -0.73
CA TYR A 36 -28.30 -5.35 -0.34
C TYR A 36 -28.18 -5.18 1.19
N ARG A 37 -26.98 -5.38 1.74
CA ARG A 37 -26.70 -5.31 3.19
C ARG A 37 -26.77 -3.86 3.71
N GLN A 38 -27.55 -3.66 4.77
CA GLN A 38 -27.50 -2.46 5.61
C GLN A 38 -26.83 -2.81 6.95
N PHE A 39 -25.97 -1.92 7.45
CA PHE A 39 -25.35 -2.06 8.78
C PHE A 39 -26.29 -1.51 9.84
N SER A 40 -26.42 -2.21 10.96
CA SER A 40 -27.17 -1.73 12.11
C SER A 40 -26.40 -0.63 12.87
N ASP A 41 -27.12 0.29 13.51
CA ASP A 41 -26.52 1.34 14.35
C ASP A 41 -25.65 0.78 15.48
N MET A 42 -25.92 -0.46 15.92
CA MET A 42 -25.09 -1.14 16.92
C MET A 42 -23.75 -1.58 16.32
N GLU A 43 -23.74 -2.23 15.14
CA GLU A 43 -22.51 -2.62 14.44
C GLU A 43 -21.64 -1.40 14.16
N ILE A 44 -22.25 -0.30 13.71
CA ILE A 44 -21.56 0.96 13.43
C ILE A 44 -20.89 1.48 14.71
N ARG A 45 -21.64 1.56 15.82
CA ARG A 45 -21.10 2.03 17.11
C ARG A 45 -19.97 1.13 17.64
N MET A 46 -20.11 -0.19 17.52
CA MET A 46 -19.06 -1.13 17.93
C MET A 46 -17.80 -0.98 17.07
N MET A 47 -17.96 -0.80 15.75
CA MET A 47 -16.84 -0.62 14.81
C MET A 47 -16.05 0.65 15.13
N TYR A 48 -16.73 1.80 15.23
CA TYR A 48 -16.06 3.06 15.57
C TYR A 48 -15.47 3.03 16.98
N GLY A 49 -16.20 2.49 17.97
CA GLY A 49 -15.72 2.37 19.34
C GLY A 49 -14.44 1.53 19.47
N ALA A 50 -14.40 0.36 18.80
CA ALA A 50 -13.23 -0.51 18.80
C ALA A 50 -12.01 0.17 18.15
N PHE A 51 -12.17 0.82 17.00
CA PHE A 51 -11.08 1.54 16.35
C PHE A 51 -10.57 2.73 17.17
N THR A 52 -11.44 3.46 17.86
CA THR A 52 -11.05 4.52 18.79
C THR A 52 -10.23 3.95 19.96
N ALA A 53 -10.70 2.87 20.58
CA ALA A 53 -9.99 2.25 21.71
C ALA A 53 -8.58 1.78 21.32
N VAL A 54 -8.44 1.09 20.17
CA VAL A 54 -7.14 0.65 19.66
C VAL A 54 -6.22 1.84 19.38
N THR A 55 -6.75 2.93 18.82
CA THR A 55 -5.99 4.15 18.53
C THR A 55 -5.49 4.82 19.81
N LEU A 56 -6.32 4.91 20.85
CA LEU A 56 -5.93 5.45 22.16
C LEU A 56 -4.82 4.60 22.79
N CYS A 57 -4.97 3.28 22.79
CA CYS A 57 -3.93 2.37 23.27
C CYS A 57 -2.61 2.53 22.50
N ALA A 58 -2.66 2.62 21.17
CA ALA A 58 -1.47 2.82 20.34
C ALA A 58 -0.74 4.14 20.67
N ASN A 59 -1.48 5.24 20.83
CA ASN A 59 -0.91 6.53 21.20
C ASN A 59 -0.30 6.52 22.61
N LEU A 60 -0.94 5.86 23.58
CA LEU A 60 -0.40 5.69 24.93
C LEU A 60 0.91 4.87 24.92
N ILE A 61 0.94 3.76 24.19
CA ILE A 61 2.15 2.95 24.02
C ILE A 61 3.27 3.79 23.38
N PHE A 62 2.96 4.55 22.33
CA PHE A 62 3.95 5.39 21.66
C PHE A 62 4.47 6.52 22.57
N ALA A 63 3.59 7.15 23.37
CA ALA A 63 3.98 8.19 24.31
C ALA A 63 4.85 7.67 25.47
N LEU A 64 4.65 6.40 25.87
CA LEU A 64 5.42 5.74 26.92
C LEU A 64 6.69 5.04 26.39
N ALA A 65 6.88 4.96 25.07
CA ALA A 65 8.02 4.30 24.47
C ALA A 65 9.31 5.10 24.76
N PRO A 66 10.35 4.47 25.33
CA PRO A 66 11.56 5.18 25.70
C PRO A 66 12.36 5.62 24.46
N SER A 67 12.78 6.88 24.42
CA SER A 67 13.69 7.39 23.39
C SER A 67 15.12 6.91 23.68
N ARG A 68 15.47 5.71 23.23
CA ARG A 68 16.85 5.20 23.30
C ARG A 68 17.57 5.47 22.00
N GLU A 69 18.72 6.14 22.08
CA GLU A 69 19.65 6.21 20.96
C GLU A 69 20.32 4.86 20.81
N ILE A 70 20.09 4.22 19.65
CA ILE A 70 20.65 2.90 19.35
C ILE A 70 22.06 3.12 18.75
N PRO A 71 23.12 2.53 19.31
CA PRO A 71 24.44 2.55 18.69
C PRO A 71 24.35 1.91 17.30
N ASP A 72 25.01 2.51 16.29
CA ASP A 72 24.88 2.17 14.86
C ASP A 72 23.51 2.45 14.22
N CYS A 73 22.71 3.35 14.79
CA CYS A 73 21.53 3.85 14.09
C CYS A 73 21.96 4.61 12.83
N ILE A 74 21.28 4.33 11.72
CA ILE A 74 21.45 4.99 10.43
C ILE A 74 21.42 6.53 10.55
N GLU A 75 20.66 7.04 11.51
CA GLU A 75 20.45 8.46 11.78
C GLU A 75 21.45 9.03 12.82
N GLY A 76 22.12 8.16 13.60
CA GLY A 76 23.00 8.55 14.71
C GLY A 76 24.40 9.02 14.31
N LYS A 77 24.80 8.89 13.04
CA LYS A 77 26.12 9.35 12.55
C LYS A 77 26.15 10.83 12.15
N HIS A 78 24.99 11.45 11.96
CA HIS A 78 24.93 12.90 11.69
C HIS A 78 24.83 13.62 13.03
N ASN A 79 25.83 14.45 13.35
CA ASN A 79 25.75 15.42 14.44
C ASN A 79 24.37 16.08 14.35
N LYS A 80 23.53 15.93 15.39
CA LYS A 80 22.26 16.64 15.53
C LYS A 80 22.57 18.12 15.69
N LEU A 81 23.03 18.77 14.61
CA LEU A 81 23.08 20.20 14.53
C LEU A 81 21.63 20.65 14.70
N ARG A 82 21.37 21.44 15.74
CA ARG A 82 20.04 21.94 16.04
C ARG A 82 19.65 22.92 14.94
N ARG A 83 19.05 22.41 13.87
CA ARG A 83 18.66 23.19 12.70
C ARG A 83 17.38 23.96 12.98
N THR A 84 17.31 25.16 12.43
CA THR A 84 16.11 26.00 12.53
C THR A 84 15.03 25.43 11.62
N PHE A 85 13.75 25.65 11.97
CA PHE A 85 12.62 25.23 11.11
C PHE A 85 12.76 25.71 9.66
N LYS A 86 13.23 26.95 9.46
CA LYS A 86 13.47 27.52 8.12
C LYS A 86 14.52 26.72 7.35
N GLU A 87 15.61 26.33 8.00
CA GLU A 87 16.68 25.53 7.37
C GLU A 87 16.18 24.15 6.98
N GLU A 88 15.37 23.51 7.82
CA GLU A 88 14.73 22.23 7.48
C GLU A 88 13.76 22.37 6.29
N LEU A 89 12.95 23.44 6.27
CA LEU A 89 12.05 23.69 5.15
C LEU A 89 12.81 23.95 3.84
N ASP A 90 13.87 24.74 3.89
CA ASP A 90 14.71 25.04 2.73
C ASP A 90 15.39 23.77 2.19
N MET A 91 15.85 22.87 3.06
CA MET A 91 16.40 21.58 2.63
C MET A 91 15.35 20.66 2.01
N VAL A 92 14.12 20.61 2.57
CA VAL A 92 13.02 19.85 1.97
C VAL A 92 12.71 20.39 0.57
N LEU A 93 12.61 21.71 0.41
CA LEU A 93 12.40 22.35 -0.90
C LEU A 93 13.54 22.07 -1.88
N ALA A 94 14.80 22.13 -1.43
CA ALA A 94 15.95 21.77 -2.24
C ALA A 94 15.92 20.28 -2.64
N ALA A 95 15.49 19.40 -1.74
CA ALA A 95 15.33 17.98 -2.01
C ALA A 95 14.20 17.69 -3.01
N PHE A 96 13.13 18.48 -3.03
CA PHE A 96 12.07 18.40 -4.05
C PHE A 96 12.61 18.66 -5.47
N VAL A 97 13.53 19.61 -5.61
CA VAL A 97 14.13 19.99 -6.91
C VAL A 97 15.32 19.08 -7.28
N ASN A 98 15.70 18.15 -6.39
CA ASN A 98 16.81 17.24 -6.66
C ASN A 98 16.47 16.30 -7.83
N LYS A 99 17.34 16.28 -8.84
CA LYS A 99 17.18 15.45 -10.06
C LYS A 99 16.89 13.98 -9.75
N ARG A 100 17.47 13.42 -8.68
CA ARG A 100 17.22 12.03 -8.26
C ARG A 100 15.79 11.83 -7.74
N MET A 101 15.29 12.78 -6.96
CA MET A 101 13.93 12.73 -6.41
C MET A 101 12.89 12.95 -7.49
N ILE A 102 13.13 13.89 -8.41
CA ILE A 102 12.27 14.10 -9.59
C ILE A 102 12.21 12.84 -10.44
N ALA A 103 13.34 12.19 -10.70
CA ALA A 103 13.37 10.93 -11.46
C ALA A 103 12.66 9.77 -10.75
N LEU A 104 12.53 9.81 -9.42
CA LEU A 104 11.76 8.84 -8.63
C LEU A 104 10.28 9.21 -8.47
N SER A 105 9.86 10.44 -8.82
CA SER A 105 8.48 10.87 -8.69
C SER A 105 7.45 9.94 -9.36
N PRO A 106 7.71 9.30 -10.54
CA PRO A 106 6.73 8.38 -11.12
C PRO A 106 6.48 7.14 -10.26
N LEU A 107 7.50 6.67 -9.52
CA LEU A 107 7.34 5.60 -8.54
C LEU A 107 6.42 6.03 -7.40
N PHE A 108 6.65 7.21 -6.82
CA PHE A 108 5.85 7.68 -5.69
C PHE A 108 4.39 7.97 -6.09
N LEU A 109 4.17 8.50 -7.30
CA LEU A 109 2.84 8.68 -7.86
C LEU A 109 2.14 7.33 -8.07
N HIS A 110 2.83 6.34 -8.65
CA HIS A 110 2.29 4.99 -8.83
C HIS A 110 1.91 4.37 -7.48
N LEU A 111 2.73 4.52 -6.43
CA LEU A 111 2.37 4.07 -5.09
C LEU A 111 1.07 4.72 -4.60
N GLY A 112 0.88 6.02 -4.83
CA GLY A 112 -0.33 6.73 -4.43
C GLY A 112 -1.56 6.18 -5.13
N PHE A 113 -1.50 6.08 -6.46
CA PHE A 113 -2.57 5.51 -7.26
C PHE A 113 -2.90 4.07 -6.85
N TYR A 114 -1.88 3.23 -6.70
CA TYR A 114 -2.05 1.82 -6.32
C TYR A 114 -2.64 1.68 -4.91
N THR A 115 -2.11 2.43 -3.93
CA THR A 115 -2.58 2.39 -2.53
C THR A 115 -4.06 2.79 -2.45
N SER A 116 -4.42 3.94 -3.04
CA SER A 116 -5.80 4.40 -3.03
C SER A 116 -6.74 3.45 -3.77
N PHE A 117 -6.27 2.80 -4.84
CA PHE A 117 -7.05 1.77 -5.53
C PHE A 117 -7.32 0.56 -4.63
N TRP A 118 -6.30 -0.08 -4.07
CA TRP A 118 -6.51 -1.31 -3.32
C TRP A 118 -7.15 -1.09 -1.95
N VAL A 119 -6.89 0.04 -1.29
CA VAL A 119 -7.48 0.35 0.03
C VAL A 119 -8.94 0.77 -0.10
N CYS A 120 -9.30 1.56 -1.11
CA CYS A 120 -10.63 2.17 -1.20
C CYS A 120 -11.47 1.60 -2.34
N VAL A 121 -10.93 1.54 -3.56
CA VAL A 121 -11.71 1.22 -4.77
C VAL A 121 -11.97 -0.27 -4.90
N TYR A 122 -10.97 -1.13 -4.71
CA TYR A 122 -11.18 -2.57 -4.87
C TYR A 122 -12.16 -3.14 -3.83
N PRO A 123 -12.09 -2.79 -2.53
CA PRO A 123 -13.03 -3.29 -1.53
C PRO A 123 -14.48 -2.90 -1.80
N THR A 124 -14.75 -1.73 -2.39
CA THR A 124 -16.11 -1.35 -2.76
C THR A 124 -16.67 -2.28 -3.84
N THR A 125 -15.83 -2.75 -4.79
CA THR A 125 -16.28 -3.73 -5.79
C THR A 125 -16.74 -5.05 -5.17
N LEU A 126 -16.12 -5.46 -4.06
CA LEU A 126 -16.52 -6.68 -3.32
C LEU A 126 -17.90 -6.52 -2.66
N VAL A 127 -18.24 -5.30 -2.24
CA VAL A 127 -19.52 -4.99 -1.59
C VAL A 127 -20.62 -4.71 -2.63
N PHE A 128 -20.27 -4.08 -3.75
CA PHE A 128 -21.23 -3.62 -4.77
C PHE A 128 -21.63 -4.69 -5.78
N THR A 129 -20.92 -5.81 -5.82
CA THR A 129 -21.23 -6.90 -6.74
C THR A 129 -22.23 -7.87 -6.11
N LYS A 130 -23.39 -8.06 -6.76
CA LYS A 130 -24.49 -8.87 -6.21
C LYS A 130 -24.12 -10.34 -5.94
N SER A 131 -23.25 -10.95 -6.74
CA SER A 131 -22.84 -12.35 -6.49
C SER A 131 -22.06 -12.51 -5.17
N LEU A 132 -21.53 -11.42 -4.60
CA LEU A 132 -20.78 -11.43 -3.34
C LEU A 132 -21.57 -10.83 -2.17
N SER A 133 -22.76 -10.29 -2.40
CA SER A 133 -23.54 -9.58 -1.37
C SER A 133 -23.97 -10.45 -0.19
N ASN A 134 -24.09 -11.76 -0.41
CA ASN A 134 -24.41 -12.75 0.63
C ASN A 134 -23.24 -13.00 1.61
N HIS A 135 -22.02 -12.54 1.30
CA HIS A 135 -20.82 -12.82 2.08
C HIS A 135 -20.42 -11.62 2.97
N ILE A 136 -21.12 -11.49 4.09
CA ILE A 136 -20.99 -10.40 5.09
C ILE A 136 -19.54 -10.18 5.55
N TYR A 137 -18.80 -11.27 5.78
CA TYR A 137 -17.44 -11.22 6.32
C TYR A 137 -16.38 -10.96 5.25
N LEU A 138 -16.75 -10.85 3.97
CA LEU A 138 -15.79 -10.75 2.87
C LEU A 138 -14.85 -9.54 2.99
N PRO A 139 -15.30 -8.33 3.36
CA PRO A 139 -14.38 -7.20 3.60
C PRO A 139 -13.41 -7.44 4.77
N ALA A 140 -13.85 -8.16 5.81
CA ALA A 140 -13.00 -8.52 6.94
C ALA A 140 -11.93 -9.53 6.52
N PHE A 141 -12.32 -10.58 5.78
CA PHE A 141 -11.39 -11.56 5.21
C PHE A 141 -10.43 -10.92 4.20
N TYR A 142 -10.91 -10.00 3.38
CA TYR A 142 -10.07 -9.21 2.48
C TYR A 142 -8.97 -8.49 3.25
N SER A 143 -9.32 -7.72 4.28
CA SER A 143 -8.36 -6.96 5.09
C SER A 143 -7.37 -7.89 5.83
N LEU A 144 -7.85 -8.99 6.43
CA LEU A 144 -6.99 -9.99 7.06
C LEU A 144 -5.97 -10.58 6.08
N THR A 145 -6.44 -10.92 4.88
CA THR A 145 -5.62 -11.62 3.89
C THR A 145 -4.59 -10.70 3.25
N VAL A 146 -4.94 -9.44 2.98
CA VAL A 146 -3.96 -8.42 2.55
C VAL A 146 -2.86 -8.28 3.60
N GLY A 147 -3.22 -8.10 4.87
CA GLY A 147 -2.24 -7.98 5.94
C GLY A 147 -1.36 -9.23 6.10
N THR A 148 -1.93 -10.42 5.88
CA THR A 148 -1.18 -11.67 5.88
C THR A 148 -0.18 -11.72 4.72
N GLY A 149 -0.59 -11.31 3.51
CA GLY A 149 0.30 -11.18 2.36
C GLY A 149 1.45 -10.19 2.61
N GLU A 150 1.16 -9.05 3.23
CA GLU A 150 2.18 -8.05 3.57
C GLU A 150 3.29 -8.63 4.47
N VAL A 151 2.88 -9.36 5.53
CA VAL A 151 3.79 -10.01 6.48
C VAL A 151 4.60 -11.11 5.79
N VAL A 152 3.95 -11.98 5.01
CA VAL A 152 4.62 -13.08 4.30
C VAL A 152 5.69 -12.52 3.36
N MET A 153 5.36 -11.52 2.54
CA MET A 153 6.35 -10.95 1.63
C MET A 153 7.44 -10.17 2.36
N GLY A 154 7.14 -9.52 3.49
CA GLY A 154 8.13 -8.87 4.34
C GLY A 154 9.17 -9.86 4.87
N ILE A 155 8.74 -11.05 5.31
CA ILE A 155 9.62 -12.15 5.75
C ILE A 155 10.47 -12.66 4.59
N ILE A 156 9.86 -12.86 3.41
CA ILE A 156 10.57 -13.28 2.18
C ILE A 156 11.67 -12.25 1.84
N ILE A 157 11.32 -10.97 1.74
CA ILE A 157 12.27 -9.89 1.39
C ILE A 157 13.39 -9.81 2.43
N SER A 158 13.08 -9.86 3.73
CA SER A 158 14.07 -9.81 4.81
C SER A 158 15.04 -10.99 4.75
N THR A 159 14.52 -12.19 4.49
CA THR A 159 15.33 -13.41 4.41
C THR A 159 16.20 -13.43 3.15
N LEU A 160 15.63 -13.07 1.99
CA LEU A 160 16.35 -13.07 0.72
C LEU A 160 17.35 -11.92 0.64
N SER A 161 17.11 -10.78 1.29
CA SER A 161 18.08 -9.68 1.36
C SER A 161 19.36 -10.04 2.12
N LYS A 162 19.31 -11.03 3.02
CA LYS A 162 20.51 -11.58 3.69
C LYS A 162 21.30 -12.54 2.81
N ARG A 163 20.66 -13.16 1.82
CA ARG A 163 21.25 -14.19 0.94
C ARG A 163 21.68 -13.65 -0.41
N ILE A 164 20.94 -12.68 -0.94
CA ILE A 164 21.11 -12.12 -2.28
C ILE A 164 21.39 -10.62 -2.14
N LYS A 165 22.54 -10.19 -2.66
CA LYS A 165 22.94 -8.77 -2.64
C LYS A 165 21.90 -7.91 -3.37
N ASP A 166 21.47 -6.84 -2.71
CA ASP A 166 20.51 -5.85 -3.23
C ASP A 166 19.13 -6.41 -3.58
N PHE A 167 18.72 -7.54 -2.99
CA PHE A 167 17.41 -8.14 -3.24
C PHE A 167 16.27 -7.15 -3.00
N GLY A 168 16.35 -6.37 -1.92
CA GLY A 168 15.41 -5.31 -1.56
C GLY A 168 15.28 -4.14 -2.55
N LEU A 169 16.06 -4.13 -3.65
CA LEU A 169 16.07 -3.04 -4.63
C LEU A 169 15.49 -3.48 -5.99
N LYS A 170 16.34 -3.92 -6.94
CA LYS A 170 15.89 -4.26 -8.30
C LYS A 170 15.07 -5.56 -8.34
N PRO A 171 15.50 -6.67 -7.72
CA PRO A 171 14.72 -7.91 -7.72
C PRO A 171 13.33 -7.72 -7.10
N THR A 172 13.25 -7.06 -5.95
CA THR A 172 11.96 -6.76 -5.30
C THR A 172 11.05 -5.91 -6.18
N MET A 173 11.59 -4.94 -6.93
CA MET A 173 10.78 -4.15 -7.88
C MET A 173 10.20 -5.02 -9.00
N PHE A 174 10.98 -5.95 -9.57
CA PHE A 174 10.46 -6.87 -10.59
C PHE A 174 9.43 -7.85 -10.04
N CYS A 175 9.59 -8.32 -8.80
CA CYS A 175 8.56 -9.10 -8.12
C CYS A 175 7.25 -8.30 -7.97
N GLY A 176 7.36 -7.04 -7.51
CA GLY A 176 6.22 -6.13 -7.41
C GLY A 176 5.54 -5.88 -8.75
N PHE A 177 6.32 -5.70 -9.83
CA PHE A 177 5.81 -5.55 -11.19
C PHE A 177 5.02 -6.77 -11.66
N GLY A 178 5.57 -7.98 -11.48
CA GLY A 178 4.92 -9.22 -11.86
C GLY A 178 3.62 -9.46 -11.09
N LEU A 179 3.66 -9.33 -9.76
CA LEU A 179 2.49 -9.47 -8.90
C LEU A 179 1.40 -8.46 -9.26
N THR A 180 1.76 -7.18 -9.41
CA THR A 180 0.79 -6.13 -9.77
C THR A 180 0.18 -6.39 -11.15
N SER A 181 0.97 -6.85 -12.14
CA SER A 181 0.45 -7.20 -13.46
C SER A 181 -0.55 -8.36 -13.41
N VAL A 182 -0.27 -9.40 -12.63
CA VAL A 182 -1.19 -10.52 -12.40
C VAL A 182 -2.47 -10.04 -11.72
N ILE A 183 -2.36 -9.19 -10.70
CA ILE A 183 -3.52 -8.61 -10.01
C ILE A 183 -4.40 -7.85 -11.00
N LEU A 184 -3.81 -6.95 -11.80
CA LEU A 184 -4.57 -6.17 -12.79
C LEU A 184 -5.25 -7.07 -13.83
N ALA A 185 -4.59 -8.14 -14.30
CA ALA A 185 -5.19 -9.11 -15.21
C ALA A 185 -6.40 -9.84 -14.57
N VAL A 186 -6.25 -10.28 -13.31
CA VAL A 186 -7.35 -10.90 -12.56
C VAL A 186 -8.51 -9.91 -12.36
N MET A 187 -8.24 -8.64 -12.05
CA MET A 187 -9.28 -7.63 -11.91
C MET A 187 -10.08 -7.42 -13.20
N VAL A 188 -9.38 -7.27 -14.32
CA VAL A 188 -10.02 -7.10 -15.64
C VAL A 188 -10.87 -8.32 -16.01
N ALA A 189 -10.42 -9.52 -15.64
CA ALA A 189 -11.14 -10.76 -15.93
C ALA A 189 -12.39 -10.97 -15.05
N ALA A 190 -12.32 -10.56 -13.78
CA ALA A 190 -13.28 -11.00 -12.76
C ALA A 190 -14.16 -9.90 -12.14
N VAL A 191 -13.79 -8.62 -12.25
CA VAL A 191 -14.55 -7.52 -11.63
C VAL A 191 -15.51 -6.92 -12.66
N PRO A 192 -16.82 -6.80 -12.35
CA PRO A 192 -17.78 -6.16 -13.25
C PRO A 192 -17.43 -4.69 -13.51
N LYS A 193 -17.76 -4.21 -14.72
CA LYS A 193 -17.35 -2.86 -15.19
C LYS A 193 -17.80 -1.75 -14.24
N SER A 194 -19.05 -1.82 -13.80
CA SER A 194 -19.71 -0.77 -13.01
C SER A 194 -19.51 -0.92 -11.50
N ALA A 195 -18.85 -2.00 -11.04
CA ALA A 195 -18.70 -2.32 -9.61
C ALA A 195 -17.85 -1.30 -8.82
N THR A 196 -17.06 -0.47 -9.51
CA THR A 196 -16.25 0.59 -8.88
C THR A 196 -17.06 1.84 -8.54
N VAL A 197 -18.21 2.05 -9.19
CA VAL A 197 -19.01 3.28 -9.07
C VAL A 197 -20.30 3.03 -8.31
N GLY A 198 -20.93 1.87 -8.50
CA GLY A 198 -22.20 1.57 -7.86
C GLY A 198 -22.54 0.09 -7.85
N LEU A 199 -23.69 -0.20 -7.23
CA LEU A 199 -24.26 -1.54 -7.12
C LEU A 199 -24.53 -2.11 -8.51
N THR A 200 -24.13 -3.35 -8.75
CA THR A 200 -24.24 -3.97 -10.07
C THR A 200 -24.53 -5.46 -10.02
N ASP A 201 -25.37 -5.87 -10.98
CA ASP A 201 -25.73 -7.26 -11.29
C ASP A 201 -25.08 -7.72 -12.60
N GLU A 202 -24.22 -6.88 -13.20
CA GLU A 202 -23.57 -7.17 -14.47
C GLU A 202 -22.63 -8.38 -14.34
N PRO A 203 -22.60 -9.27 -15.36
CA PRO A 203 -21.61 -10.33 -15.39
C PRO A 203 -20.20 -9.75 -15.57
N ALA A 204 -19.23 -10.37 -14.92
CA ALA A 204 -17.82 -10.10 -15.20
C ALA A 204 -17.44 -10.54 -16.63
N TRP A 205 -16.33 -10.01 -17.13
CA TRP A 205 -15.93 -10.22 -18.52
C TRP A 205 -15.60 -11.69 -18.83
N LEU A 206 -14.83 -12.36 -17.95
CA LEU A 206 -14.34 -13.71 -18.22
C LEU A 206 -14.65 -14.71 -17.09
N VAL A 207 -14.45 -14.32 -15.83
CA VAL A 207 -14.59 -15.20 -14.67
C VAL A 207 -15.61 -14.63 -13.70
N GLN A 208 -16.59 -15.41 -13.26
CA GLN A 208 -17.53 -14.92 -12.26
C GLN A 208 -16.81 -14.61 -10.93
N PRO A 209 -17.10 -13.43 -10.33
CA PRO A 209 -16.45 -13.05 -9.09
C PRO A 209 -16.95 -13.94 -7.95
N SER A 210 -16.00 -14.53 -7.23
CA SER A 210 -16.20 -15.49 -6.15
C SER A 210 -15.34 -15.13 -4.94
N VAL A 211 -15.77 -15.56 -3.75
CA VAL A 211 -15.05 -15.32 -2.49
C VAL A 211 -13.62 -15.81 -2.55
N VAL A 212 -13.39 -17.01 -3.08
CA VAL A 212 -12.05 -17.62 -3.18
C VAL A 212 -11.14 -16.76 -4.05
N LEU A 213 -11.64 -16.28 -5.19
CA LEU A 213 -10.87 -15.42 -6.08
C LEU A 213 -10.57 -14.08 -5.42
N SER A 214 -11.55 -13.44 -4.77
CA SER A 214 -11.36 -12.18 -4.07
C SER A 214 -10.32 -12.28 -2.94
N VAL A 215 -10.36 -13.35 -2.14
CA VAL A 215 -9.40 -13.60 -1.06
C VAL A 215 -8.00 -13.89 -1.64
N PHE A 216 -7.90 -14.67 -2.71
CA PHE A 216 -6.62 -14.91 -3.38
C PHE A 216 -6.03 -13.61 -3.94
N THR A 217 -6.84 -12.77 -4.59
CA THR A 217 -6.41 -11.46 -5.07
C THR A 217 -6.00 -10.54 -3.92
N ALA A 218 -6.70 -10.57 -2.79
CA ALA A 218 -6.34 -9.85 -1.57
C ALA A 218 -4.93 -10.23 -1.07
N PHE A 219 -4.62 -11.53 -1.09
CA PHE A 219 -3.30 -12.03 -0.72
C PHE A 219 -2.21 -11.49 -1.65
N LEU A 220 -2.44 -11.57 -2.98
CA LEU A 220 -1.50 -11.04 -3.97
C LEU A 220 -1.28 -9.53 -3.82
N ILE A 221 -2.35 -8.77 -3.54
CA ILE A 221 -2.27 -7.32 -3.24
C ILE A 221 -1.33 -7.08 -2.06
N GLY A 222 -1.48 -7.82 -0.96
CA GLY A 222 -0.59 -7.71 0.19
C GLY A 222 0.88 -8.00 -0.14
N LEU A 223 1.14 -9.04 -0.95
CA LEU A 223 2.50 -9.33 -1.41
C LEU A 223 3.08 -8.17 -2.25
N ALA A 224 2.29 -7.66 -3.20
CA ALA A 224 2.70 -6.57 -4.10
C ALA A 224 2.94 -5.25 -3.34
N ASP A 225 2.04 -4.89 -2.43
CA ASP A 225 2.15 -3.69 -1.61
C ASP A 225 3.43 -3.71 -0.76
N SER A 226 3.73 -4.85 -0.13
CA SER A 226 4.95 -5.03 0.65
C SER A 226 6.22 -4.90 -0.20
N CYS A 227 6.22 -5.43 -1.44
CA CYS A 227 7.34 -5.23 -2.38
C CYS A 227 7.59 -3.74 -2.65
N VAL A 228 6.55 -3.03 -3.06
CA VAL A 228 6.65 -1.66 -3.53
C VAL A 228 6.98 -0.71 -2.36
N ASN A 229 6.42 -0.93 -1.18
CA ASN A 229 6.75 -0.18 0.03
C ASN A 229 8.19 -0.43 0.50
N ASN A 230 8.69 -1.66 0.41
CA ASN A 230 10.09 -1.97 0.68
C ASN A 230 11.02 -1.25 -0.30
N VAL A 231 10.72 -1.33 -1.60
CA VAL A 231 11.49 -0.66 -2.65
C VAL A 231 11.56 0.85 -2.41
N ARG A 232 10.43 1.51 -2.08
CA ARG A 232 10.40 2.93 -1.71
C ARG A 232 11.35 3.22 -0.55
N THR A 233 11.28 2.42 0.51
CA THR A 233 12.08 2.63 1.72
C THR A 233 13.58 2.54 1.43
N VAL A 234 13.99 1.50 0.70
CA VAL A 234 15.40 1.30 0.33
C VAL A 234 15.88 2.42 -0.60
N ILE A 235 15.14 2.77 -1.65
CA ILE A 235 15.61 3.78 -2.60
C ILE A 235 15.62 5.19 -2.02
N CYS A 236 14.69 5.56 -1.14
CA CYS A 236 14.74 6.84 -0.44
C CYS A 236 15.99 6.95 0.44
N ALA A 237 16.38 5.86 1.10
CA ALA A 237 17.60 5.82 1.91
C ALA A 237 18.89 5.94 1.05
N LEU A 238 18.87 5.42 -0.18
CA LEU A 238 20.03 5.46 -1.09
C LEU A 238 20.09 6.73 -1.95
N ALA A 239 18.95 7.34 -2.29
CA ALA A 239 18.88 8.49 -3.19
C ALA A 239 19.45 9.76 -2.54
N LEU A 240 19.16 9.96 -1.25
CA LEU A 240 19.63 11.08 -0.42
C LEU A 240 20.14 10.53 0.93
N PRO A 241 21.34 9.94 0.98
CA PRO A 241 21.86 9.26 2.17
C PRO A 241 22.04 10.19 3.38
N ASP A 242 22.28 11.49 3.14
CA ASP A 242 22.42 12.52 4.20
C ASP A 242 21.08 13.16 4.60
N HIS A 243 20.03 12.97 3.80
CA HIS A 243 18.73 13.61 3.97
C HIS A 243 17.58 12.59 3.82
N ARG A 244 17.73 11.42 4.44
CA ARG A 244 16.81 10.27 4.27
C ARG A 244 15.38 10.59 4.72
N ALA A 245 15.24 11.30 5.84
CA ALA A 245 13.94 11.73 6.35
C ALA A 245 13.21 12.64 5.33
N GLN A 246 13.94 13.57 4.72
CA GLN A 246 13.40 14.47 3.69
C GLN A 246 13.02 13.71 2.42
N ALA A 247 13.84 12.74 1.99
CA ALA A 247 13.52 11.87 0.86
C ALA A 247 12.24 11.05 1.10
N PHE A 248 12.08 10.53 2.32
CA PHE A 248 10.89 9.79 2.69
C PHE A 248 9.66 10.70 2.78
N ALA A 249 9.79 11.91 3.33
CA ALA A 249 8.72 12.91 3.37
C ALA A 249 8.23 13.28 1.95
N ILE A 250 9.15 13.53 1.01
CA ILE A 250 8.82 13.81 -0.39
C ILE A 250 8.07 12.62 -1.02
N SER A 251 8.53 11.39 -0.77
CA SER A 251 7.86 10.19 -1.30
C SER A 251 6.41 10.09 -0.80
N LYS A 252 6.16 10.43 0.47
CA LYS A 252 4.83 10.43 1.08
C LYS A 252 3.96 11.57 0.55
N PHE A 253 4.54 12.74 0.29
CA PHE A 253 3.84 13.85 -0.35
C PHE A 253 3.31 13.45 -1.73
N TYR A 254 4.16 12.91 -2.61
CA TYR A 254 3.73 12.45 -3.94
C TYR A 254 2.71 11.30 -3.86
N GLN A 255 2.89 10.37 -2.92
CA GLN A 255 1.93 9.29 -2.68
C GLN A 255 0.55 9.85 -2.28
N ALA A 256 0.49 10.78 -1.33
CA ALA A 256 -0.76 11.39 -0.89
C ALA A 256 -1.40 12.23 -2.01
N PHE A 257 -0.60 13.00 -2.75
CA PHE A 257 -1.07 13.80 -3.87
C PHE A 257 -1.73 12.96 -4.97
N ALA A 258 -1.08 11.87 -5.40
CA ALA A 258 -1.65 10.95 -6.38
C ALA A 258 -2.90 10.24 -5.85
N GLY A 259 -2.90 9.85 -4.58
CA GLY A 259 -4.07 9.25 -3.94
C GLY A 259 -5.28 10.19 -3.93
N THR A 260 -5.07 11.47 -3.57
CA THR A 260 -6.11 12.50 -3.61
C THR A 260 -6.69 12.68 -5.01
N ILE A 261 -5.84 12.77 -6.04
CA ILE A 261 -6.28 12.87 -7.44
C ILE A 261 -7.15 11.67 -7.82
N LEU A 262 -6.72 10.45 -7.47
CA LEU A 262 -7.47 9.24 -7.80
C LEU A 262 -8.84 9.21 -7.13
N MET A 263 -8.92 9.66 -5.88
CA MET A 263 -10.18 9.69 -5.12
C MET A 263 -11.18 10.69 -5.72
N PHE A 264 -10.72 11.86 -6.19
CA PHE A 264 -11.58 12.79 -6.92
C PHE A 264 -12.05 12.25 -8.28
N LEU A 265 -11.19 11.49 -8.97
CA LEU A 265 -11.55 10.87 -10.25
C LEU A 265 -12.39 9.59 -10.09
N SER A 266 -12.42 9.01 -8.89
CA SER A 266 -13.00 7.70 -8.63
C SER A 266 -14.43 7.48 -9.14
N PRO A 267 -15.39 8.40 -8.97
CA PRO A 267 -16.75 8.19 -9.44
C PRO A 267 -16.89 8.14 -10.97
N TYR A 268 -15.88 8.59 -11.70
CA TYR A 268 -15.88 8.64 -13.17
C TYR A 268 -15.09 7.47 -13.81
N LEU A 269 -14.40 6.66 -13.00
CA LEU A 269 -13.50 5.62 -13.48
C LEU A 269 -14.12 4.22 -13.29
N SER A 270 -14.20 3.48 -14.39
CA SER A 270 -14.49 2.03 -14.36
C SER A 270 -13.23 1.21 -14.11
N ILE A 271 -13.39 -0.09 -13.80
CA ILE A 271 -12.25 -0.99 -13.55
C ILE A 271 -11.23 -1.04 -14.69
N TYR A 272 -11.65 -0.89 -15.94
CA TYR A 272 -10.74 -0.88 -17.09
C TYR A 272 -9.88 0.39 -17.13
N HIS A 273 -10.45 1.54 -16.75
CA HIS A 273 -9.69 2.79 -16.65
C HIS A 273 -8.65 2.71 -15.54
N TYR A 274 -9.02 2.17 -14.38
CA TYR A 274 -8.06 1.90 -13.30
C TYR A 274 -6.95 0.96 -13.75
N SER A 275 -7.29 -0.12 -14.43
CA SER A 275 -6.32 -1.11 -14.88
C SER A 275 -5.33 -0.52 -15.88
N ALA A 276 -5.81 0.28 -16.84
CA ALA A 276 -4.95 0.99 -17.78
C ALA A 276 -4.04 2.02 -17.09
N LEU A 277 -4.60 2.84 -16.20
CA LEU A 277 -3.85 3.85 -15.43
C LEU A 277 -2.76 3.20 -14.57
N LEU A 278 -3.11 2.16 -13.81
CA LEU A 278 -2.18 1.46 -12.93
C LEU A 278 -1.11 0.72 -13.71
N PHE A 279 -1.45 0.08 -14.84
CA PHE A 279 -0.46 -0.59 -15.68
C PHE A 279 0.52 0.40 -16.32
N PHE A 280 0.02 1.52 -16.86
CA PHE A 280 0.88 2.55 -17.45
C PHE A 280 1.82 3.16 -16.41
N THR A 281 1.28 3.54 -15.24
CA THR A 281 2.08 4.12 -14.16
C THR A 281 3.06 3.09 -13.57
N LEU A 282 2.70 1.80 -13.54
CA LEU A 282 3.59 0.70 -13.13
C LEU A 282 4.80 0.56 -14.07
N CYS A 283 4.56 0.54 -15.39
CA CYS A 283 5.61 0.46 -16.40
C CYS A 283 6.56 1.67 -16.34
N LEU A 284 6.00 2.87 -16.22
CA LEU A 284 6.77 4.12 -16.09
C LEU A 284 7.58 4.12 -14.79
N SER A 285 6.94 3.79 -13.66
CA SER A 285 7.57 3.68 -12.34
C SER A 285 8.75 2.70 -12.35
N THR A 286 8.56 1.50 -12.91
CA THR A 286 9.58 0.46 -12.97
C THR A 286 10.78 0.90 -13.80
N SER A 287 10.52 1.51 -14.96
CA SER A 287 11.59 2.01 -15.85
C SER A 287 12.41 3.10 -15.18
N CYS A 288 11.75 4.12 -14.61
CA CYS A 288 12.40 5.20 -13.87
C CYS A 288 13.17 4.69 -12.66
N PHE A 289 12.58 3.77 -11.90
CA PHE A 289 13.21 3.15 -10.74
C PHE A 289 14.49 2.39 -11.12
N VAL A 290 14.43 1.53 -12.13
CA VAL A 290 15.60 0.73 -12.56
C VAL A 290 16.74 1.63 -13.03
N HIS A 291 16.40 2.72 -13.72
CA HIS A 291 17.36 3.75 -14.13
C HIS A 291 18.04 4.40 -12.92
N VAL A 292 17.26 4.93 -11.97
CA VAL A 292 17.79 5.60 -10.77
C VAL A 292 18.57 4.63 -9.88
N ALA A 293 18.03 3.44 -9.62
CA ALA A 293 18.71 2.39 -8.86
C ALA A 293 20.05 1.97 -9.50
N GLY A 294 20.13 1.95 -10.84
CA GLY A 294 21.39 1.72 -11.56
C GLY A 294 22.40 2.84 -11.36
N ARG A 295 21.94 4.10 -11.46
CA ARG A 295 22.79 5.29 -11.26
C ARG A 295 23.32 5.36 -9.84
N THR A 296 22.48 5.16 -8.83
CA THR A 296 22.89 5.21 -7.41
C THR A 296 23.97 4.18 -7.09
N LYS A 297 23.80 2.93 -7.54
CA LYS A 297 24.83 1.88 -7.35
C LYS A 297 26.16 2.20 -8.02
N ARG A 298 26.12 2.82 -9.19
CA ARG A 298 27.35 3.21 -9.89
C ARG A 298 28.10 4.28 -9.11
N MET A 299 27.37 5.29 -8.62
CA MET A 299 27.96 6.35 -7.80
C MET A 299 28.57 5.81 -6.50
N GLU A 300 27.88 4.90 -5.80
CA GLU A 300 28.43 4.27 -4.58
C GLU A 300 29.73 3.49 -4.87
N ARG A 301 29.79 2.75 -5.99
CA ARG A 301 31.00 2.03 -6.39
C ARG A 301 32.16 2.98 -6.70
N GLU A 302 31.88 4.09 -7.39
CA GLU A 302 32.87 5.10 -7.72
C GLU A 302 33.41 5.78 -6.45
N SER A 303 32.55 6.13 -5.49
CA SER A 303 32.95 6.70 -4.20
C SER A 303 33.77 5.73 -3.34
N ILE A 304 33.38 4.45 -3.27
CA ILE A 304 34.16 3.42 -2.56
C ILE A 304 35.54 3.25 -3.19
N ARG A 305 35.61 3.23 -4.53
CA ARG A 305 36.88 3.11 -5.25
C ARG A 305 37.81 4.29 -4.95
N GLN A 306 37.30 5.51 -5.01
CA GLN A 306 38.07 6.71 -4.65
C GLN A 306 38.58 6.69 -3.20
N TYR A 307 37.78 6.18 -2.26
CA TYR A 307 38.19 6.03 -0.87
C TYR A 307 39.33 5.00 -0.71
N LEU A 308 39.25 3.87 -1.41
CA LEU A 308 40.31 2.85 -1.41
C LEU A 308 41.59 3.39 -2.06
N ASP A 309 41.48 4.03 -3.23
CA ASP A 309 42.61 4.65 -3.92
C ASP A 309 43.28 5.73 -3.04
N ALA A 310 42.50 6.52 -2.29
CA ALA A 310 43.04 7.50 -1.34
C ALA A 310 43.73 6.85 -0.13
N LYS A 311 43.22 5.71 0.35
CA LYS A 311 43.83 4.94 1.45
C LYS A 311 45.15 4.28 1.02
N ASP A 312 45.23 3.81 -0.22
CA ASP A 312 46.46 3.21 -0.76
C ASP A 312 47.57 4.27 -1.00
N VAL A 313 47.19 5.53 -1.24
CA VAL A 313 48.13 6.67 -1.41
C VAL A 313 48.61 7.24 -0.06
N LEU A 314 47.83 7.11 1.00
CA LEU A 314 48.20 7.54 2.36
C LEU A 314 48.41 6.29 3.23
N PRO A 315 49.60 5.66 3.21
CA PRO A 315 49.88 4.58 4.15
C PRO A 315 49.65 5.12 5.56
N GLU A 316 48.87 4.37 6.35
CA GLU A 316 48.56 4.66 7.74
C GLU A 316 49.86 5.10 8.45
N LYS A 317 50.00 6.42 8.67
CA LYS A 317 51.02 6.93 9.59
C LYS A 317 50.56 6.46 10.97
N TYR A 318 51.27 5.44 11.45
CA TYR A 318 51.24 4.83 12.79
C TYR A 318 50.78 5.77 13.90
#